data_AF-H3BVQ6-F1
#
_entry.id   AF-H3BVQ6-F1
#
_cell.length_a   1.000
_cell.length_b   1.000
_cell.length_c   1.000
_cell.angle_alpha   90.00
_cell.angle_beta   90.00
_cell.angle_gamma   90.00
#
_symmetry.space_group_name_H-M   'P 1'
#
loop_
_entity.id
_entity.type
_entity.pdbx_description
1 polymer ?
#
loop_
_entity_poly.entity_id
_entity_poly.type
_entity_poly.pdbx_seq_one_letter_code
_entity_poly.pdbx_strand_id
1 'polypeptide(L)' 'QQRTAGSPLTLIAYGYENLPSYEDDFKREFTLTRNSPVNGALVISRAKQSHSAVYFCAASTHFQSEVYFGAGTKLTVL' A
#
# COMPACT_ATOMS: atom_id res chain seq x y z
N GLN A 1 -0.45 -15.41 -3.28
CA GLN A 1 -1.48 -16.12 -2.48
C GLN A 1 -2.86 -15.63 -2.91
N GLN A 2 -3.78 -16.53 -3.25
CA GLN A 2 -5.17 -16.21 -3.54
C GLN A 2 -5.98 -16.33 -2.24
N ARG A 3 -6.48 -15.20 -1.71
CA ARG A 3 -7.45 -15.21 -0.60
C ARG A 3 -8.85 -15.30 -1.19
N THR A 4 -9.36 -16.52 -1.36
CA THR A 4 -10.77 -16.78 -1.69
C THR A 4 -11.62 -16.67 -0.42
N ALA A 5 -11.85 -15.42 0.02
CA ALA A 5 -12.98 -14.93 0.83
C ALA A 5 -12.60 -13.57 1.47
N GLY A 6 -13.02 -12.46 0.83
CA GLY A 6 -12.81 -11.08 1.28
C GLY A 6 -12.97 -10.07 0.15
N SER A 7 -13.07 -8.77 0.47
CA SER A 7 -13.02 -7.69 -0.53
C SER A 7 -11.71 -7.78 -1.34
N PRO A 8 -11.73 -7.44 -2.65
CA PRO A 8 -10.52 -7.42 -3.47
C PRO A 8 -9.47 -6.46 -2.88
N LEU A 9 -8.19 -6.73 -3.17
CA LEU A 9 -7.13 -5.78 -2.83
C LEU A 9 -7.34 -4.48 -3.62
N THR A 10 -7.31 -3.36 -2.92
CA THR A 10 -7.36 -2.02 -3.52
C THR A 10 -5.97 -1.41 -3.48
N LEU A 11 -5.51 -0.89 -4.63
CA LEU A 11 -4.27 -0.13 -4.68
C LEU A 11 -4.51 1.23 -4.01
N ILE A 12 -3.61 1.64 -3.11
CA ILE A 12 -3.71 2.93 -2.41
C ILE A 12 -2.75 3.93 -3.06
N ALA A 13 -1.50 3.50 -3.19
CA ALA A 13 -0.42 4.28 -3.77
C ALA A 13 0.66 3.34 -4.30
N TYR A 14 1.40 3.81 -5.28
CA TYR A 14 2.62 3.19 -5.78
C TYR A 14 3.62 4.28 -6.11
N GLY A 15 4.85 3.92 -6.42
CA GLY A 15 5.81 4.90 -6.87
C GLY A 15 7.04 4.26 -7.48
N TYR A 16 7.70 5.03 -8.32
CA TYR A 16 9.03 4.72 -8.82
C TYR A 16 10.01 5.74 -8.22
N GLU A 17 11.05 5.27 -7.56
CA GLU A 17 11.98 6.13 -6.79
C GLU A 17 11.23 7.10 -5.87
N ASN A 18 11.41 8.42 -6.07
CA ASN A 18 10.83 9.47 -5.23
C ASN A 18 9.54 10.06 -5.81
N LEU A 19 8.93 9.40 -6.80
CA LEU A 19 7.71 9.86 -7.47
C LEU A 19 6.52 8.98 -7.04
N PRO A 20 5.77 9.39 -5.99
CA PRO A 20 4.56 8.69 -5.59
C PRO A 20 3.37 9.05 -6.48
N SER A 21 2.58 8.03 -6.80
CA SER A 21 1.27 8.11 -7.45
C SER A 21 0.22 7.54 -6.50
N TYR A 22 -0.95 8.16 -6.48
CA TYR A 22 -2.04 7.81 -5.58
C TYR A 22 -3.30 7.52 -6.39
N GLU A 23 -4.09 6.56 -5.95
CA GLU A 23 -5.47 6.43 -6.40
C GLU A 23 -6.30 7.59 -5.82
N ASP A 24 -7.25 8.10 -6.60
CA ASP A 24 -7.95 9.37 -6.31
C ASP A 24 -8.62 9.39 -4.93
N ASP A 25 -9.20 8.26 -4.52
CA ASP A 25 -9.88 8.10 -3.23
C ASP A 25 -8.95 8.25 -2.01
N PHE A 26 -7.64 8.07 -2.18
CA PHE A 26 -6.69 7.94 -1.07
C PHE A 26 -5.70 9.10 -0.94
N LYS A 27 -5.60 9.94 -1.98
CA LYS A 27 -4.60 11.02 -2.08
C LYS A 27 -4.59 12.02 -0.92
N ARG A 28 -5.73 12.17 -0.22
CA ARG A 28 -5.87 13.14 0.90
C ARG A 28 -5.53 12.56 2.26
N GLU A 29 -5.61 11.25 2.43
CA GLU A 29 -5.53 10.60 3.75
C GLU A 29 -4.24 9.80 3.94
N PHE A 30 -3.60 9.43 2.83
CA PHE A 30 -2.39 8.63 2.80
C PHE A 30 -1.23 9.41 2.19
N THR A 31 -0.03 9.15 2.68
CA THR A 31 1.22 9.71 2.13
C THR A 31 2.22 8.57 1.99
N LEU A 32 2.67 8.32 0.77
CA LEU A 32 3.74 7.38 0.48
C LEU A 32 5.08 8.11 0.56
N THR A 33 5.94 7.66 1.47
CA THR A 33 7.33 8.11 1.56
C THR A 33 8.24 6.98 1.11
N ARG A 34 9.28 7.33 0.34
CA ARG A 34 10.28 6.37 -0.11
C ARG A 34 11.66 6.93 0.17
N ASN A 35 12.45 6.19 0.93
CA ASN A 35 13.81 6.59 1.29
C ASN A 35 14.86 5.87 0.44
N SER A 36 14.48 4.75 -0.20
CA SER A 36 15.32 3.99 -1.12
C SER A 36 14.46 3.08 -2.02
N PRO A 37 15.01 2.44 -3.05
CA PRO A 37 14.26 1.47 -3.86
C PRO A 37 13.64 0.32 -3.05
N VAL A 38 14.23 -0.06 -1.91
CA VAL A 38 13.78 -1.19 -1.09
C VAL A 38 13.06 -0.78 0.20
N ASN A 39 13.16 0.49 0.61
CA ASN A 39 12.56 0.99 1.84
C ASN A 39 11.62 2.17 1.56
N GLY A 40 10.38 2.02 2.00
CA GLY A 40 9.37 3.07 2.00
C GLY A 40 8.34 2.83 3.10
N ALA A 41 7.51 3.84 3.36
CA ALA A 41 6.44 3.78 4.32
C ALA A 41 5.16 4.40 3.75
N LEU A 42 4.02 3.82 4.12
CA LEU A 42 2.71 4.41 3.89
C LEU A 42 2.25 5.04 5.20
N VAL A 43 2.12 6.37 5.22
CA VAL A 43 1.72 7.14 6.39
C VAL A 43 0.23 7.47 6.27
N ILE A 44 -0.52 7.21 7.33
CA ILE A 44 -1.94 7.58 7.46
C ILE A 44 -1.98 8.84 8.32
N SER A 45 -2.35 9.98 7.74
CA SER A 45 -2.28 11.28 8.43
C SER A 45 -3.21 11.37 9.63
N ARG A 46 -4.41 10.78 9.51
CA ARG A 46 -5.40 10.68 10.59
C ARG A 46 -6.16 9.37 10.44
N ALA A 47 -5.91 8.42 11.35
CA ALA A 47 -6.58 7.13 11.35
C ALA A 47 -8.07 7.26 11.71
N LYS A 48 -8.93 6.62 10.93
CA LYS A 48 -10.38 6.52 11.13
C LYS A 48 -10.80 5.06 11.14
N GLN A 49 -11.97 4.73 11.69
CA GLN A 49 -12.49 3.35 11.70
C GLN A 49 -12.52 2.72 10.28
N SER A 50 -12.80 3.53 9.25
CA SER A 50 -12.78 3.10 7.84
C SER A 50 -11.40 2.70 7.30
N HIS A 51 -10.31 2.99 8.02
CA HIS A 51 -8.95 2.54 7.70
C HIS A 51 -8.60 1.18 8.31
N SER A 52 -9.50 0.55 9.05
CA SER A 52 -9.26 -0.80 9.60
C SER A 52 -9.22 -1.82 8.45
N ALA A 53 -8.03 -2.31 8.14
CA ALA A 53 -7.78 -3.25 7.05
C ALA A 53 -6.48 -4.03 7.27
N VAL A 54 -6.20 -4.97 6.36
CA VAL A 54 -4.87 -5.56 6.23
C VAL A 54 -4.15 -4.86 5.08
N TYR A 55 -3.03 -4.21 5.39
CA TYR A 55 -2.21 -3.47 4.45
C TYR A 55 -1.09 -4.35 3.93
N PHE A 56 -0.86 -4.35 2.63
CA PHE A 56 0.19 -5.12 1.99
C PHE A 56 1.16 -4.17 1.29
N CYS A 57 2.46 -4.40 1.49
CA CYS A 57 3.48 -3.82 0.62
C CYS A 57 3.60 -4.68 -0.65
N ALA A 58 3.72 -4.05 -1.80
CA ALA A 58 3.93 -4.70 -3.08
C ALA A 58 5.12 -4.07 -3.80
N ALA A 59 5.94 -4.90 -4.44
CA ALA A 59 7.10 -4.46 -5.21
C ALA A 59 7.24 -5.28 -6.50
N SER A 60 7.69 -4.64 -7.57
CA SER A 60 8.09 -5.31 -8.81
C SER A 60 9.47 -4.83 -9.24
N THR A 61 10.17 -5.69 -9.97
CA THR A 61 11.40 -5.30 -10.67
C THR A 61 11.02 -4.79 -12.07
N HIS A 62 11.69 -3.74 -12.55
CA HIS A 62 11.37 -2.99 -13.78
C HIS A 62 11.21 -3.81 -15.07
N PHE A 63 11.60 -5.09 -15.08
CA PHE A 63 11.61 -5.99 -16.23
C PHE A 63 10.80 -7.28 -16.04
N GLN A 64 10.16 -7.49 -14.88
CA GLN A 64 9.38 -8.70 -14.62
C GLN A 64 7.90 -8.35 -14.44
N SER A 65 7.03 -9.21 -14.98
CA SER A 65 5.58 -9.16 -14.79
C SER A 65 5.14 -9.58 -13.38
N GLU A 66 6.08 -10.06 -12.56
CA GLU A 66 5.81 -10.54 -11.21
C GLU A 66 5.76 -9.39 -10.20
N VAL A 67 4.78 -9.48 -9.31
CA VAL A 67 4.63 -8.57 -8.17
C VAL A 67 4.81 -9.39 -6.89
N TYR A 68 5.77 -8.98 -6.07
CA TYR A 68 6.05 -9.58 -4.78
C TYR A 68 5.26 -8.86 -3.70
N PHE A 69 4.57 -9.62 -2.86
CA PHE A 69 3.78 -9.10 -1.75
C PHE A 69 4.46 -9.43 -0.42
N GLY A 70 4.49 -8.44 0.48
CA GLY A 70 4.84 -8.69 1.87
C GLY A 70 3.78 -9.52 2.60
N ALA A 71 4.09 -9.99 3.80
CA ALA A 71 3.18 -10.81 4.62
C ALA A 71 1.87 -10.09 4.98
N GLY A 72 1.87 -8.75 4.96
CA GLY A 72 0.76 -7.90 5.31
C GLY A 72 0.71 -7.55 6.80
N THR A 73 0.14 -6.39 7.10
CA THR A 73 0.02 -5.84 8.47
C THR A 73 -1.43 -5.48 8.74
N LYS A 74 -2.03 -6.05 9.78
CA LYS A 74 -3.39 -5.70 10.21
C LYS A 74 -3.37 -4.41 11.03
N LEU A 75 -4.10 -3.41 10.59
CA LEU A 75 -4.41 -2.20 11.34
C LEU A 75 -5.85 -2.30 11.85
N THR A 76 -6.08 -1.87 13.10
CA THR A 76 -7.43 -1.75 13.67
C THR A 76 -7.50 -0.43 14.41
N VAL A 77 -8.48 0.38 14.05
CA VAL A 77 -8.77 1.68 14.67
C VAL A 77 -10.06 1.52 15.46
N LEU A 78 -10.00 1.80 16.76
CA LEU A 78 -11.11 1.68 17.70
C LEU A 78 -11.89 3.00 17.80
#